data_AF-A0AAP2E1M8-F1
#
_entry.id   AF-A0AAP2E1M8-F1
#
_cell.length_a   1.000
_cell.length_b   1.000
_cell.length_c   1.000
_cell.angle_alpha   90.00
_cell.angle_beta   90.00
_cell.angle_gamma   90.00
#
_symmetry.space_group_name_H-M   'P 1'
#
loop_
_entity.id
_entity.type
_entity.pdbx_description
1 polymer ?
#
loop_
_entity_poly.entity_id
_entity_poly.type
_entity_poly.pdbx_seq_one_letter_code
_entity_poly.pdbx_strand_id
1 'polypeptide(L)'
;MAIITALFNTAVQTTSVLYGNALAVAAAHDTAGVHQPGEEYRLVTWRQKGNPLWFGGNINDSIQAVERVRAIATDGVVDMQYDAMVGDVAGNSGERVRFIIGLKGLEFPSVSQN
;
A
#
# COMPACT_ATOMS: atom_id res chain seq x y z
N MET A 1 -5.30 6.32 -10.25
CA MET A 1 -4.82 5.62 -9.03
C MET A 1 -5.98 5.56 -8.05
N ALA A 2 -6.23 4.42 -7.42
CA ALA A 2 -7.27 4.24 -6.41
C ALA A 2 -6.66 3.68 -5.11
N ILE A 3 -7.40 3.78 -4.00
CA ILE A 3 -7.01 3.18 -2.72
C ILE A 3 -7.27 1.67 -2.80
N ILE A 4 -6.27 0.89 -2.41
CA ILE A 4 -6.38 -0.56 -2.20
C ILE A 4 -6.72 -0.83 -0.74
N THR A 5 -5.88 -0.35 0.19
CA THR A 5 -6.08 -0.59 1.62
C THR A 5 -5.40 0.47 2.49
N ALA A 6 -5.71 0.46 3.78
CA ALA A 6 -5.08 1.30 4.79
C ALA A 6 -4.65 0.46 6.00
N LEU A 7 -3.52 0.83 6.60
CA LEU A 7 -2.90 0.17 7.74
C LEU A 7 -2.66 1.20 8.83
N PHE A 8 -2.90 0.81 10.07
CA PHE A 8 -2.62 1.64 11.25
C PHE A 8 -1.70 0.87 12.19
N ASN A 9 -0.53 1.43 12.49
CA ASN A 9 0.39 0.88 13.47
C ASN A 9 0.44 1.79 14.69
N THR A 10 -0.21 1.37 15.76
CA THR A 10 -0.31 2.14 17.01
C THR A 10 0.97 2.10 17.83
N ALA A 11 1.80 1.07 17.69
CA ALA A 11 3.06 0.93 18.43
C ALA A 11 4.11 1.95 17.97
N VAL A 12 4.16 2.26 16.68
CA VAL A 12 5.07 3.27 16.11
C VAL A 12 4.35 4.52 15.60
N GLN A 13 3.05 4.65 15.89
CA GLN A 13 2.21 5.79 15.55
C GLN A 13 2.30 6.17 14.06
N THR A 14 1.99 5.21 13.17
CA THR A 14 1.95 5.47 11.72
C THR A 14 0.63 5.04 11.09
N THR A 15 0.24 5.78 10.05
CA THR A 15 -0.81 5.39 9.10
C THR A 15 -0.14 5.11 7.77
N SER A 16 -0.49 4.02 7.10
CA SER A 16 -0.09 3.78 5.72
C SER A 16 -1.29 3.57 4.82
N VAL A 17 -1.25 4.09 3.60
CA VAL A 17 -2.28 3.85 2.58
C VAL A 17 -1.60 3.29 1.34
N LEU A 18 -2.10 2.15 0.87
CA LEU A 18 -1.68 1.54 -0.38
C LEU A 18 -2.59 2.02 -1.50
N TYR A 19 -1.98 2.61 -2.53
CA TYR A 19 -2.63 2.99 -3.77
C TYR A 19 -2.19 2.08 -4.91
N GLY A 20 -3.05 1.90 -5.90
CA GLY A 20 -2.72 1.19 -7.12
C GLY A 20 -3.34 1.79 -8.37
N ASN A 21 -2.77 1.49 -9.54
CA ASN A 21 -3.47 1.66 -10.81
C ASN A 21 -4.54 0.56 -11.00
N ALA A 22 -5.29 0.59 -12.11
CA ALA A 22 -6.41 -0.33 -12.31
C ALA A 22 -5.98 -1.82 -12.27
N LEU A 23 -4.80 -2.13 -12.82
CA LEU A 23 -4.26 -3.49 -12.82
C LEU A 23 -3.85 -3.93 -11.40
N ALA A 24 -3.16 -3.06 -10.66
CA ALA A 24 -2.75 -3.33 -9.29
C ALA A 24 -3.94 -3.51 -8.34
N VAL A 25 -5.01 -2.73 -8.53
CA VAL A 25 -6.27 -2.88 -7.78
C VAL A 25 -6.92 -4.22 -8.09
N ALA A 26 -7.03 -4.59 -9.38
CA ALA A 26 -7.59 -5.88 -9.77
C ALA A 26 -6.78 -7.05 -9.16
N ALA A 27 -5.45 -7.00 -9.24
CA ALA A 27 -4.57 -8.01 -8.64
C ALA A 27 -4.70 -8.08 -7.10
N ALA A 28 -4.91 -6.95 -6.43
CA ALA A 28 -5.10 -6.92 -4.97
C ALA A 28 -6.43 -7.54 -4.49
N HIS A 29 -7.43 -7.64 -5.38
CA HIS A 29 -8.70 -8.34 -5.14
C HIS A 29 -8.70 -9.76 -5.70
N ASP A 30 -7.68 -10.15 -6.46
CA ASP A 30 -7.55 -11.52 -6.94
C ASP A 30 -7.00 -12.44 -5.83
N THR A 31 -7.61 -13.62 -5.73
CA THR A 31 -7.20 -14.67 -4.81
C THR A 31 -6.11 -15.56 -5.39
N ALA A 32 -5.95 -15.59 -6.72
CA ALA A 32 -4.91 -16.37 -7.39
C ALA A 32 -3.50 -15.77 -7.23
N GLY A 33 -3.40 -14.47 -6.89
CA GLY A 33 -2.11 -13.79 -6.71
C GLY A 33 -1.29 -13.68 -7.99
N VAL A 34 -1.96 -13.69 -9.15
CA VAL A 34 -1.29 -13.56 -10.45
C VAL A 34 -1.04 -12.09 -10.71
N HIS A 35 0.24 -11.74 -10.85
CA HIS A 35 0.67 -10.40 -11.22
C HIS A 35 0.95 -10.31 -12.71
N GLN A 36 0.69 -9.15 -13.28
CA GLN A 36 0.91 -8.85 -14.69
C GLN A 36 1.76 -7.58 -14.89
N PRO A 37 2.51 -7.48 -16.00
CA PRO A 37 3.25 -6.25 -16.32
C PRO A 37 2.33 -5.03 -16.38
N GLY A 38 2.82 -3.90 -15.91
CA GLY A 38 2.10 -2.63 -15.89
C GLY A 38 1.38 -2.34 -14.58
N GLU A 39 1.33 -3.26 -13.61
CA GLU A 39 0.88 -2.95 -12.25
C GLU A 39 1.82 -1.92 -11.60
N GLU A 40 1.22 -0.92 -10.94
CA GLU A 40 1.96 0.06 -10.14
C GLU A 40 1.28 0.21 -8.78
N TYR A 41 2.07 0.03 -7.72
CA TYR A 41 1.68 0.18 -6.33
C TYR A 41 2.44 1.35 -5.71
N ARG A 42 1.77 2.12 -4.85
CA ARG A 42 2.40 3.15 -4.01
C ARG A 42 1.93 3.03 -2.58
N LEU A 43 2.85 2.71 -1.67
CA LEU A 43 2.58 2.73 -0.23
C LEU A 43 3.08 4.06 0.33
N VAL A 44 2.16 4.85 0.86
CA VAL A 44 2.50 6.12 1.52
C VAL A 44 2.31 5.95 3.01
N THR A 45 3.34 6.25 3.80
CA THR A 45 3.32 6.16 5.25
C THR A 45 3.50 7.54 5.86
N TRP A 46 2.61 7.91 6.77
CA TRP A 46 2.66 9.12 7.57
C TRP A 46 2.92 8.78 9.03
N ARG A 47 3.61 9.69 9.73
CA ARG A 47 3.55 9.74 11.18
C ARG A 47 2.17 10.20 11.62
N GLN A 48 1.73 9.70 12.76
CA GLN A 48 0.53 10.18 13.44
C GLN A 48 0.94 11.17 14.54
N LYS A 49 0.07 12.15 14.79
CA LYS A 49 0.11 12.97 15.99
C LYS A 49 -1.24 13.01 16.64
N GLY A 50 -1.27 13.27 17.94
CA GLY A 50 -2.52 13.49 18.67
C GLY A 50 -3.32 14.64 18.05
N ASN A 51 -4.63 14.45 17.94
CA ASN A 51 -5.54 15.48 17.46
C ASN A 51 -5.79 16.50 18.60
N PRO A 52 -5.39 17.77 18.44
CA PRO A 52 -5.57 18.77 19.49
C PRO A 52 -7.05 19.10 19.75
N LEU A 53 -7.94 18.81 18.79
CA LEU A 53 -9.37 19.09 18.87
C LEU A 53 -10.20 17.88 19.32
N TRP A 54 -9.60 16.69 19.42
CA TRP A 54 -10.31 15.47 19.78
C TRP A 54 -9.42 14.58 20.66
N PHE A 55 -9.74 14.54 21.95
CA PHE A 55 -9.01 13.69 22.90
C PHE A 55 -9.13 12.20 22.54
N GLY A 56 -7.99 11.53 22.39
CA GLY A 56 -7.91 10.13 21.97
C GLY A 56 -7.94 9.91 20.46
N GLY A 57 -8.11 10.96 19.65
CA GLY A 57 -7.98 10.88 18.20
C GLY A 57 -6.54 11.12 17.74
N ASN A 58 -6.13 10.44 16.67
CA ASN A 58 -4.86 10.70 15.98
C ASN A 58 -5.14 11.22 14.56
N ILE A 59 -4.28 12.14 14.09
CA ILE A 59 -4.30 12.65 12.71
C ILE A 59 -2.95 12.40 12.03
N ASN A 60 -2.95 12.33 10.71
CA ASN A 60 -1.72 12.29 9.94
C ASN A 60 -0.94 13.60 10.10
N ASP A 61 0.36 13.48 10.23
CA ASP A 61 1.31 14.59 10.30
C ASP A 61 2.21 14.57 9.04
N SER A 62 3.51 14.39 9.22
CA SER A 62 4.50 14.37 8.15
C SER A 62 4.54 13.03 7.41
N ILE A 63 4.83 13.08 6.10
CA ILE A 63 5.17 11.89 5.33
C ILE A 63 6.47 11.32 5.89
N GLN A 64 6.44 10.06 6.28
CA GLN A 64 7.61 9.31 6.70
C GLN A 64 8.26 8.59 5.53
N ALA A 65 7.44 7.96 4.67
CA ALA A 65 7.96 7.22 3.52
C ALA A 65 6.98 7.20 2.34
N VAL A 66 7.53 7.10 1.14
CA VAL A 66 6.79 6.78 -0.09
C VAL A 66 7.55 5.65 -0.79
N GLU A 67 6.93 4.50 -0.89
CA GLU A 67 7.47 3.32 -1.55
C GLU A 67 6.69 3.02 -2.81
N ARG A 68 7.39 2.61 -3.87
CA ARG A 68 6.80 2.24 -5.15
C ARG A 68 7.22 0.84 -5.55
N VAL A 69 6.25 0.05 -6.03
CA VAL A 69 6.50 -1.23 -6.71
C VAL A 69 5.90 -1.16 -8.11
N ARG A 70 6.66 -1.61 -9.11
CA ARG A 70 6.23 -1.72 -10.50
C ARG A 70 6.46 -3.14 -11.01
N ALA A 71 5.42 -3.75 -11.55
CA ALA A 71 5.55 -4.99 -12.29
C ALA A 71 5.96 -4.68 -13.73
N ILE A 72 7.10 -5.20 -14.18
CA ILE A 72 7.58 -5.06 -15.55
C ILE A 72 7.76 -6.44 -16.19
N ALA A 73 7.71 -6.48 -17.52
CA ALA A 73 8.10 -7.68 -18.25
C ALA A 73 9.61 -7.65 -18.49
N THR A 74 10.32 -8.65 -17.98
CA THR A 74 11.75 -8.89 -18.23
C THR A 74 11.87 -10.30 -18.79
N ASP A 75 12.26 -10.42 -20.07
CA ASP A 75 12.42 -11.70 -20.76
C ASP A 75 11.21 -12.64 -20.68
N GLY A 76 10.00 -12.08 -20.70
CA GLY A 76 8.74 -12.83 -20.61
C GLY A 76 8.34 -13.24 -19.19
N VAL A 77 9.12 -12.87 -18.17
CA VAL A 77 8.81 -13.06 -16.76
C VAL A 77 8.39 -11.73 -16.15
N VAL A 78 7.43 -11.76 -15.21
CA VAL A 78 7.04 -10.58 -14.43
C VAL A 78 8.08 -10.34 -13.35
N ASP A 79 8.78 -9.22 -13.45
CA ASP A 79 9.74 -8.75 -12.45
C ASP A 79 9.16 -7.58 -11.65
N MET A 80 9.45 -7.55 -10.35
CA MET A 80 8.93 -6.57 -9.40
C MET A 80 10.02 -5.58 -9.01
N GLN A 81 9.99 -4.40 -9.62
CA GLN A 81 10.93 -3.33 -9.31
C GLN A 81 10.46 -2.50 -8.12
N TYR A 82 11.37 -2.25 -7.18
CA TYR A 82 11.12 -1.49 -5.96
C TYR A 82 11.93 -0.21 -5.92
N ASP A 83 11.27 0.89 -5.55
CA ASP A 83 11.90 2.19 -5.31
C ASP A 83 11.40 2.79 -3.98
N ALA A 84 12.31 3.12 -3.06
CA ALA A 84 12.03 4.00 -1.92
C ALA A 84 12.16 5.45 -2.39
N MET A 85 11.03 6.07 -2.74
CA MET A 85 11.00 7.42 -3.35
C MET A 85 11.24 8.53 -2.31
N VAL A 86 10.78 8.31 -1.08
CA VAL A 86 10.92 9.24 0.04
C VAL A 86 11.17 8.45 1.31
N GLY A 87 12.08 8.96 2.14
CA GLY A 87 12.36 8.44 3.47
C GLY A 87 13.23 7.18 3.47
N ASP A 88 13.83 6.91 4.62
CA ASP A 88 14.59 5.68 4.85
C ASP A 88 13.62 4.58 5.30
N VAL A 89 13.52 3.53 4.50
CA VAL A 89 12.66 2.38 4.76
C VAL A 89 13.52 1.24 5.29
N ALA A 90 13.11 0.66 6.42
CA ALA A 90 13.76 -0.51 6.98
C ALA A 90 13.38 -1.80 6.21
N GLY A 91 14.33 -2.72 6.08
CA GLY A 91 14.18 -4.01 5.38
C GLY A 91 14.82 -4.01 3.99
N ASN A 92 14.93 -5.19 3.38
CA ASN A 92 15.45 -5.29 2.00
C ASN A 92 14.33 -5.19 0.96
N SER A 93 14.69 -4.81 -0.27
CA SER A 93 13.73 -4.57 -1.35
C SER A 93 12.80 -5.77 -1.61
N GLY A 94 13.30 -7.01 -1.52
CA GLY A 94 12.48 -8.21 -1.73
C GLY A 94 11.41 -8.40 -0.65
N GLU A 95 11.74 -8.11 0.61
CA GLU A 95 10.76 -8.11 1.70
C GLU A 95 9.72 -7.01 1.52
N ARG A 96 10.13 -5.82 1.11
CA ARG A 96 9.22 -4.70 0.85
C ARG A 96 8.26 -5.00 -0.29
N VAL A 97 8.75 -5.59 -1.39
CA VAL A 97 7.90 -6.06 -2.51
C VAL A 97 6.84 -7.03 -2.00
N ARG A 98 7.25 -8.11 -1.30
CA ARG A 98 6.31 -9.12 -0.78
C ARG A 98 5.28 -8.52 0.17
N PHE A 99 5.71 -7.59 1.03
CA PHE A 99 4.81 -6.88 1.94
C PHE A 99 3.77 -6.07 1.16
N ILE A 100 4.21 -5.24 0.21
CA ILE A 100 3.33 -4.32 -0.53
C ILE A 100 2.31 -5.07 -1.39
N ILE A 101 2.76 -6.05 -2.19
CA ILE A 101 1.87 -6.80 -3.09
C ILE A 101 1.00 -7.84 -2.36
N GLY A 102 1.39 -8.21 -1.15
CA GLY A 102 0.62 -9.13 -0.29
C GLY A 102 -0.59 -8.47 0.39
N LEU A 103 -0.66 -7.14 0.41
CA LEU A 103 -1.80 -6.41 0.98
C LEU A 103 -3.04 -6.57 0.10
N LYS A 104 -4.11 -7.09 0.69
CA LYS A 104 -5.40 -7.29 0.01
C LYS A 104 -6.24 -6.01 0.00
N GLY A 105 -7.00 -5.85 -1.07
CA GLY A 105 -7.96 -4.76 -1.21
C GLY A 105 -9.02 -4.80 -0.12
N LEU A 106 -9.44 -3.62 0.35
CA LEU A 106 -10.57 -3.49 1.28
C LEU A 106 -11.85 -3.97 0.59
N GLU A 107 -12.49 -4.98 1.17
CA GLU A 107 -13.81 -5.42 0.76
C GLU A 107 -14.86 -4.75 1.65
N PHE A 108 -15.80 -4.04 1.02
CA PHE A 108 -17.00 -3.56 1.71
C PHE A 108 -18.11 -4.58 1.47
N PRO A 109 -18.71 -5.17 2.53
CA PRO A 109 -19.85 -6.04 2.35
C PRO A 109 -20.97 -5.28 1.64
N SER A 110 -21.49 -5.85 0.55
CA SER A 110 -22.62 -5.28 -0.16
C SER A 110 -23.84 -5.29 0.75
N VAL A 111 -24.36 -4.11 1.10
CA VAL A 111 -25.66 -4.00 1.75
C VAL A 111 -26.72 -4.41 0.72
N SER A 112 -27.42 -5.53 0.92
CA SER A 112 -28.57 -5.85 0.08
C SER A 112 -29.61 -4.75 0.28
N GLN A 113 -29.98 -4.06 -0.79
CA GLN A 113 -31.17 -3.22 -0.75
C GLN A 113 -32.37 -4.16 -0.72
N ASN A 114 -33.03 -4.24 0.43
CA ASN A 114 -34.34 -4.89 0.60
C ASN A 114 -35.44 -3.95 0.10
#